data_AF-A0A8S1WMQ8-F1
#
_entry.id   AF-A0A8S1WMQ8-F1
#
_cell.length_a   1.000
_cell.length_b   1.000
_cell.length_c   1.000
_cell.angle_alpha   90.00
_cell.angle_beta   90.00
_cell.angle_gamma   90.00
#
_symmetry.space_group_name_H-M   'P 1'
#
loop_
_entity.id
_entity.type
_entity.pdbx_description
1 polymer ?
#
loop_
_entity_poly.entity_id
_entity_poly.type
_entity_poly.pdbx_seq_one_letter_code
_entity_poly.pdbx_strand_id
1 'polypeptide(L)'
;MDLPTMMRLLGFEFASESKLNQQLPMVNCNGYTAFRDAVCEGNKLMLELYNLCCKFDVQDHYKFVHVILTDGEDNRSKISLKEFLDYQSLLQLLLQKNILQTFYIGVNVENNYIVKQEMQAILKCSGNSAEYHSISSNGINDIFQKIQMKIGVRVEQRNLVIGNQQATISLRQQQISPIFQVQINNYIVLFNLDISQSMQQSLLSCERFFSQSWIK
;
A
#
# COMPACT_ATOMS: atom_id res chain seq x y z
N MET A 1 -28.02 2.28 3.65
CA MET A 1 -26.89 2.88 2.91
C MET A 1 -25.98 1.74 2.53
N ASP A 2 -25.57 1.63 1.26
CA ASP A 2 -24.71 0.53 0.80
C ASP A 2 -23.23 0.80 1.08
N LEU A 3 -22.42 -0.26 1.04
CA LEU A 3 -20.98 -0.20 1.31
C LEU A 3 -20.25 0.78 0.37
N PRO A 4 -20.49 0.81 -0.96
CA PRO A 4 -19.86 1.79 -1.85
C PRO A 4 -20.12 3.24 -1.45
N THR A 5 -21.36 3.57 -1.04
CA THR A 5 -21.69 4.93 -0.60
C THR A 5 -20.94 5.28 0.68
N MET A 6 -20.83 4.36 1.64
CA MET A 6 -20.09 4.62 2.88
C MET A 6 -18.57 4.70 2.68
N MET A 7 -18.00 3.89 1.79
CA MET A 7 -16.59 4.01 1.40
C MET A 7 -16.29 5.38 0.80
N ARG A 8 -17.15 5.87 -0.09
CA ARG A 8 -17.04 7.21 -0.66
C ARG A 8 -17.17 8.32 0.39
N LEU A 9 -18.05 8.16 1.38
CA LEU A 9 -18.18 9.12 2.48
C LEU A 9 -16.94 9.18 3.38
N LEU A 10 -16.20 8.07 3.50
CA LEU A 10 -14.91 8.02 4.19
C LEU A 10 -13.74 8.50 3.30
N GLY A 11 -14.01 8.96 2.08
CA GLY A 11 -13.00 9.48 1.16
C GLY A 11 -12.30 8.42 0.31
N PHE A 12 -12.76 7.17 0.31
CA PHE A 12 -12.21 6.12 -0.54
C PHE A 12 -12.82 6.18 -1.95
N GLU A 13 -11.96 6.04 -2.94
CA GLU A 13 -12.33 6.00 -4.36
C GLU A 13 -12.07 4.60 -4.92
N PHE A 14 -12.88 4.18 -5.89
CA PHE A 14 -12.54 3.00 -6.68
C PHE A 14 -11.27 3.26 -7.47
N ALA A 15 -10.46 2.22 -7.67
CA ALA A 15 -9.20 2.33 -8.41
C ALA A 15 -9.42 2.99 -9.78
N SER A 16 -10.41 2.54 -10.55
CA SER A 16 -10.78 3.10 -11.87
C SER A 16 -11.21 4.57 -11.86
N GLU A 17 -11.64 5.10 -10.71
CA GLU A 17 -12.11 6.48 -10.52
C GLU A 17 -11.08 7.35 -9.79
N SER A 18 -9.92 6.79 -9.44
CA SER A 18 -8.96 7.45 -8.55
C SER A 18 -8.41 8.75 -9.14
N LYS A 19 -8.54 9.82 -8.37
CA LYS A 19 -8.00 11.14 -8.70
C LYS A 19 -6.56 11.34 -8.22
N LEU A 20 -5.95 10.30 -7.65
CA LEU A 20 -4.61 10.39 -7.04
C LEU A 20 -3.57 10.97 -8.00
N ASN A 21 -3.56 10.53 -9.26
CA ASN A 21 -2.63 11.04 -10.29
C ASN A 21 -2.84 12.53 -10.61
N GLN A 22 -4.07 13.03 -10.48
CA GLN A 22 -4.39 14.44 -10.72
C GLN A 22 -4.05 15.30 -9.50
N GLN A 23 -4.19 14.74 -8.29
CA GLN A 23 -3.98 15.46 -7.04
C GLN A 23 -2.51 15.51 -6.62
N LEU A 24 -1.74 14.44 -6.82
CA LEU A 24 -0.33 14.37 -6.42
C LEU A 24 0.53 15.53 -6.94
N PRO A 25 0.42 15.97 -8.21
CA PRO A 25 1.20 17.11 -8.70
C PRO A 25 0.80 18.46 -8.07
N MET A 26 -0.39 18.55 -7.49
CA MET A 26 -0.91 19.76 -6.86
C MET A 26 -0.51 19.89 -5.39
N VAL A 27 0.13 18.86 -4.83
CA VAL A 27 0.53 18.84 -3.43
C VAL A 27 1.79 19.69 -3.24
N ASN A 28 1.67 20.77 -2.47
CA ASN A 28 2.81 21.60 -2.08
C ASN A 28 3.53 20.98 -0.89
N CYS A 29 4.83 20.80 -1.05
CA CYS A 29 5.67 20.23 -0.01
C CYS A 29 6.02 21.27 1.05
N ASN A 30 5.94 20.87 2.32
CA ASN A 30 6.28 21.70 3.47
C ASN A 30 7.64 21.25 4.04
N GLY A 31 8.39 22.13 4.69
CA GLY A 31 9.72 21.81 5.23
C GLY A 31 9.74 20.92 6.48
N TYR A 32 8.70 20.12 6.73
CA TYR A 32 8.53 19.34 7.95
C TYR A 32 7.91 17.96 7.68
N THR A 33 8.23 16.99 8.55
CA THR A 33 7.73 15.61 8.47
C THR A 33 7.06 15.25 9.80
N ALA A 34 5.73 15.07 9.78
CA ALA A 34 4.94 14.60 10.92
C ALA A 34 4.53 13.12 10.69
N PHE A 35 5.53 12.26 10.60
CA PHE A 35 5.39 10.87 10.17
C PHE A 35 4.45 10.04 11.08
N ARG A 36 4.71 10.00 12.39
CA ARG A 36 3.89 9.24 13.36
C ARG A 36 2.43 9.69 13.35
N ASP A 37 2.19 11.00 13.31
CA ASP A 37 0.83 11.54 13.25
C ASP A 37 0.11 11.07 11.97
N ALA A 38 0.75 11.21 10.80
CA ALA A 38 0.18 10.78 9.52
C ALA A 38 -0.11 9.27 9.47
N VAL A 39 0.81 8.45 9.98
CA VAL A 39 0.61 6.99 10.06
C VAL A 39 -0.53 6.63 11.01
N CYS A 40 -0.62 7.29 12.17
CA CYS A 40 -1.75 7.11 13.09
C CYS A 40 -3.09 7.46 12.46
N GLU A 41 -3.20 8.60 11.76
CA GLU A 41 -4.43 8.99 11.08
C GLU A 41 -4.82 7.97 9.99
N GLY A 42 -3.85 7.49 9.21
CA GLY A 42 -4.10 6.43 8.22
C GLY A 42 -4.62 5.12 8.86
N ASN A 43 -4.01 4.72 9.97
CA ASN A 43 -4.43 3.53 10.73
C ASN A 43 -5.84 3.68 11.33
N LYS A 44 -6.22 4.88 11.80
CA LYS A 44 -7.59 5.15 12.26
C LYS A 44 -8.60 4.99 11.14
N LEU A 45 -8.32 5.54 9.96
CA LEU A 45 -9.19 5.38 8.78
C LEU A 45 -9.35 3.91 8.39
N MET A 46 -8.27 3.11 8.45
CA MET A 46 -8.34 1.67 8.19
C MET A 46 -9.19 0.94 9.24
N LEU A 47 -9.06 1.29 10.53
CA LEU A 47 -9.88 0.71 11.58
C LEU A 47 -11.36 1.07 11.43
N GLU A 48 -11.67 2.32 11.08
CA GLU A 48 -13.04 2.76 10.81
C GLU A 48 -13.66 1.98 9.64
N LEU A 49 -12.88 1.77 8.58
CA LEU A 49 -13.33 1.01 7.42
C LEU A 49 -13.45 -0.49 7.71
N TYR A 50 -12.54 -1.07 8.50
CA TYR A 50 -12.67 -2.44 8.95
C TYR A 50 -13.92 -2.64 9.81
N ASN A 51 -14.16 -1.74 10.77
CA ASN A 51 -15.37 -1.75 11.59
C ASN A 51 -16.64 -1.63 10.73
N LEU A 52 -16.57 -0.85 9.65
CA LEU A 52 -17.63 -0.77 8.67
C LEU A 52 -17.85 -2.12 7.96
N CYS A 53 -16.80 -2.75 7.45
CA CYS A 53 -16.89 -4.07 6.83
C CYS A 53 -17.49 -5.11 7.79
N CYS A 54 -17.10 -5.10 9.07
CA CYS A 54 -17.70 -5.97 10.09
C CYS A 54 -19.20 -5.72 10.28
N LYS A 55 -19.65 -4.45 10.28
CA LYS A 55 -21.08 -4.11 10.40
C LYS A 55 -21.92 -4.64 9.23
N PHE A 56 -21.32 -4.79 8.06
CA PHE A 56 -21.97 -5.32 6.86
C PHE A 56 -21.71 -6.83 6.64
N ASP A 57 -21.00 -7.49 7.55
CA ASP A 57 -20.60 -8.91 7.44
C ASP A 57 -19.82 -9.23 6.15
N VAL A 58 -18.88 -8.34 5.80
CA VAL A 58 -18.03 -8.45 4.60
C VAL A 58 -16.54 -8.32 4.92
N GLN A 59 -16.14 -8.35 6.19
CA GLN A 59 -14.74 -8.21 6.62
C GLN A 59 -13.80 -9.20 5.92
N ASP A 60 -14.25 -10.43 5.69
CA ASP A 60 -13.44 -11.48 5.06
C ASP A 60 -13.28 -11.30 3.55
N HIS A 61 -14.03 -10.37 2.94
CA HIS A 61 -13.93 -10.05 1.52
C HIS A 61 -12.84 -9.02 1.21
N TYR A 62 -12.32 -8.32 2.22
CA TYR A 62 -11.38 -7.22 2.04
C TYR A 62 -10.06 -7.47 2.77
N LYS A 63 -8.97 -7.15 2.08
CA LYS A 63 -7.63 -7.07 2.67
C LYS A 63 -7.13 -5.63 2.58
N PHE A 64 -6.52 -5.16 3.64
CA PHE A 64 -6.00 -3.81 3.79
C PHE A 64 -4.51 -3.81 3.51
N VAL A 65 -4.08 -2.92 2.62
CA VAL A 65 -2.68 -2.69 2.27
C VAL A 65 -2.37 -1.24 2.58
N HIS A 66 -1.43 -1.00 3.48
CA HIS A 66 -1.00 0.34 3.84
C HIS A 66 0.42 0.56 3.33
N VAL A 67 0.60 1.49 2.40
CA VAL A 67 1.93 1.84 1.91
C VAL A 67 2.30 3.21 2.43
N ILE A 68 3.43 3.28 3.14
CA ILE A 68 3.94 4.46 3.80
C ILE A 68 5.28 4.82 3.15
N LEU A 69 5.43 6.05 2.68
CA LEU A 69 6.64 6.54 2.02
C LEU A 69 7.21 7.73 2.79
N THR A 70 8.51 7.70 3.11
CA THR A 70 9.22 8.81 3.76
C THR A 70 10.65 8.91 3.23
N ASP A 71 11.21 10.13 3.17
CA ASP A 71 12.63 10.37 2.90
C ASP A 71 13.39 10.97 4.09
N GLY A 72 12.72 11.12 5.24
CA GLY A 72 13.23 11.87 6.37
C GLY A 72 12.84 11.34 7.74
N GLU A 73 13.46 11.95 8.75
CA GLU A 73 13.12 11.75 10.16
C GLU A 73 11.81 12.45 10.52
N ASP A 74 11.11 11.90 11.49
CA ASP A 74 9.99 12.59 12.12
C ASP A 74 10.47 13.75 13.00
N ASN A 75 10.15 14.97 12.60
CA ASN A 75 10.55 16.19 13.31
C ASN A 75 9.39 17.07 13.76
N ARG A 76 8.14 16.67 13.49
CA ARG A 76 6.96 17.48 13.82
C ARG A 76 5.78 16.70 14.38
N SER A 77 5.83 15.38 14.47
CA SER A 77 4.72 14.65 15.08
C SER A 77 4.52 15.06 16.53
N LYS A 78 3.26 15.25 16.89
CA LYS A 78 2.83 15.53 18.26
C LYS A 78 2.83 14.25 19.10
N ILE A 79 2.54 13.11 18.45
CA ILE A 79 2.59 11.80 19.09
C ILE A 79 4.06 11.42 19.32
N SER A 80 4.37 11.03 20.56
CA SER A 80 5.69 10.53 20.92
C SER A 80 5.95 9.15 20.29
N LEU A 81 7.23 8.79 20.12
CA LEU A 81 7.58 7.45 19.62
C LEU A 81 6.97 6.34 20.48
N LYS A 82 6.94 6.49 21.82
CA LYS A 82 6.35 5.49 22.71
C LYS A 82 4.85 5.30 22.45
N GLU A 83 4.09 6.39 22.42
CA GLU A 83 2.64 6.35 22.14
C GLU A 83 2.37 5.73 20.76
N PHE A 84 3.21 6.04 19.78
CA PHE A 84 3.12 5.44 18.46
C PHE A 84 3.34 3.92 18.48
N LEU A 85 4.38 3.45 19.17
CA LEU A 85 4.68 2.00 19.30
C LEU A 85 3.59 1.24 20.07
N ASP A 86 3.04 1.85 21.12
CA ASP A 86 1.91 1.29 21.87
C ASP A 86 0.68 1.16 20.94
N TYR A 87 0.44 2.16 20.10
CA TYR A 87 -0.63 2.13 19.11
C TYR A 87 -0.41 1.09 18.01
N GLN A 88 0.82 0.92 17.50
CA GLN A 88 1.14 -0.15 16.53
C GLN A 88 0.89 -1.54 17.13
N SER A 89 1.25 -1.74 18.40
CA SER A 89 1.03 -3.01 19.11
C SER A 89 -0.47 -3.30 19.27
N LEU A 90 -1.27 -2.28 19.59
CA LEU A 90 -2.73 -2.40 19.63
C LEU A 90 -3.30 -2.76 18.25
N LEU A 91 -2.84 -2.08 17.19
CA LEU A 91 -3.30 -2.33 15.83
C LEU A 91 -3.03 -3.77 15.40
N GLN A 92 -1.85 -4.32 15.74
CA GLN A 92 -1.50 -5.72 15.46
C GLN A 92 -2.49 -6.71 16.13
N LEU A 93 -2.97 -6.40 17.33
CA LEU A 93 -3.95 -7.24 18.03
C LEU A 93 -5.34 -7.17 17.39
N LEU A 94 -5.71 -6.01 16.87
CA LEU A 94 -7.03 -5.77 16.26
C LEU A 94 -7.10 -6.26 14.81
N LEU A 95 -6.02 -6.06 14.03
CA LEU A 95 -5.93 -6.35 12.61
C LEU A 95 -4.75 -7.29 12.38
N GLN A 96 -5.06 -8.59 12.35
CA GLN A 96 -4.06 -9.62 12.07
C GLN A 96 -3.48 -9.49 10.65
N LYS A 97 -2.31 -10.09 10.40
CA LYS A 97 -1.58 -10.02 9.12
C LYS A 97 -2.42 -10.40 7.89
N ASN A 98 -3.34 -11.35 8.03
CA ASN A 98 -4.23 -11.77 6.95
C ASN A 98 -5.22 -10.67 6.53
N ILE A 99 -5.45 -9.69 7.40
CA ILE A 99 -6.33 -8.54 7.20
C ILE A 99 -5.52 -7.31 6.81
N LEU A 100 -4.45 -6.97 7.54
CA LEU A 100 -3.63 -5.78 7.30
C LEU A 100 -2.17 -6.14 6.98
N GLN A 101 -1.66 -5.57 5.90
CA GLN A 101 -0.24 -5.57 5.56
C GLN A 101 0.25 -4.13 5.33
N THR A 102 1.22 -3.70 6.13
CA THR A 102 1.85 -2.38 6.06
C THR A 102 3.24 -2.48 5.44
N PHE A 103 3.55 -1.58 4.50
CA PHE A 103 4.84 -1.46 3.83
C PHE A 103 5.41 -0.07 4.09
N TYR A 104 6.45 0.00 4.91
CA TYR A 104 7.25 1.20 5.15
C TYR A 104 8.35 1.28 4.08
N ILE A 105 8.39 2.38 3.34
CA ILE A 105 9.37 2.62 2.28
C ILE A 105 10.16 3.88 2.64
N GLY A 106 11.44 3.69 2.94
CA GLY A 106 12.38 4.77 3.19
C GLY A 106 13.17 5.12 1.94
N VAL A 107 13.06 6.34 1.44
CA VAL A 107 13.76 6.83 0.24
C VAL A 107 15.01 7.61 0.63
N ASN A 108 16.19 7.18 0.18
CA ASN A 108 17.48 7.83 0.45
C ASN A 108 17.83 7.96 1.97
N VAL A 109 17.23 7.14 2.84
CA VAL A 109 17.45 7.13 4.29
C VAL A 109 18.37 5.99 4.75
N GLU A 110 19.04 5.29 3.83
CA GLU A 110 19.87 4.13 4.15
C GLU A 110 21.05 4.45 5.07
N ASN A 111 21.46 5.70 5.19
CA ASN A 111 22.54 6.12 6.10
C ASN A 111 22.02 6.80 7.36
N ASN A 112 20.71 6.97 7.50
CA ASN A 112 20.11 7.61 8.66
C ASN A 112 19.93 6.61 9.80
N TYR A 113 20.73 6.77 10.86
CA TYR A 113 20.69 5.86 12.02
C TYR A 113 19.40 5.99 12.84
N ILE A 114 18.86 7.20 12.96
CA ILE A 114 17.64 7.47 13.74
C ILE A 114 16.46 6.78 13.07
N VAL A 115 16.26 7.00 11.76
CA VAL A 115 15.21 6.34 10.98
C VAL A 115 15.32 4.81 11.09
N LYS A 116 16.54 4.25 10.98
CA LYS A 116 16.74 2.80 11.13
C LYS A 116 16.30 2.27 12.49
N GLN A 117 16.68 2.95 13.57
CA GLN A 117 16.31 2.54 14.93
C GLN A 117 14.80 2.63 15.13
N GLU A 118 14.17 3.73 14.71
CA GLU A 118 12.73 3.90 14.80
C GLU A 118 12.00 2.82 13.99
N MET A 119 12.39 2.59 12.73
CA MET A 119 11.79 1.54 11.90
C MET A 119 11.94 0.15 12.52
N GLN A 120 13.09 -0.17 13.12
CA GLN A 120 13.26 -1.45 13.83
C GLN A 120 12.30 -1.59 15.02
N ALA A 121 12.12 -0.51 15.81
CA ALA A 121 11.17 -0.52 16.92
C ALA A 121 9.73 -0.69 16.43
N ILE A 122 9.36 0.01 15.35
CA ILE A 122 8.04 -0.07 14.71
C ILE A 122 7.77 -1.49 14.25
N LEU A 123 8.69 -2.11 13.48
CA LEU A 123 8.53 -3.47 12.99
C LEU A 123 8.40 -4.49 14.12
N LYS A 124 9.10 -4.28 15.24
CA LYS A 124 8.98 -5.16 16.41
C LYS A 124 7.57 -5.10 17.02
N CYS A 125 6.96 -3.92 17.07
CA CYS A 125 5.62 -3.70 17.60
C CYS A 125 4.51 -4.09 16.61
N SER A 126 4.73 -3.99 15.31
CA SER A 126 3.78 -4.41 14.29
C SER A 126 3.87 -5.91 13.98
N GLY A 127 4.98 -6.58 14.30
CA GLY A 127 5.19 -7.99 14.02
C GLY A 127 5.13 -8.32 12.54
N ASN A 128 4.46 -9.42 12.18
CA ASN A 128 4.47 -9.93 10.80
C ASN A 128 3.55 -9.17 9.83
N SER A 129 2.77 -8.19 10.32
CA SER A 129 1.90 -7.35 9.47
C SER A 129 2.64 -6.18 8.84
N ALA A 130 3.90 -5.89 9.22
CA ALA A 130 4.66 -4.78 8.68
C ALA A 130 6.01 -5.20 8.08
N GLU A 131 6.44 -4.46 7.05
CA GLU A 131 7.73 -4.65 6.39
C GLU A 131 8.39 -3.30 6.09
N TYR A 132 9.72 -3.26 6.11
CA TYR A 132 10.49 -2.06 5.79
C TYR A 132 11.39 -2.29 4.59
N HIS A 133 11.40 -1.32 3.68
CA HIS A 133 12.21 -1.29 2.48
C HIS A 133 12.94 0.05 2.38
N SER A 134 14.27 0.01 2.48
CA SER A 134 15.10 1.17 2.19
C SER A 134 15.54 1.12 0.73
N ILE A 135 15.30 2.20 -0.01
CA ILE A 135 15.58 2.31 -1.43
C ILE A 135 16.24 3.65 -1.74
N SER A 136 17.00 3.69 -2.82
CA SER A 136 17.33 4.96 -3.46
C SER A 136 16.13 5.46 -4.27
N SER A 137 16.12 6.75 -4.58
CA SER A 137 15.06 7.44 -5.34
C SER A 137 14.72 6.78 -6.70
N ASN A 138 15.66 6.07 -7.32
CA ASN A 138 15.45 5.34 -8.58
C ASN A 138 14.77 3.96 -8.40
N GLY A 139 14.69 3.44 -7.16
CA GLY A 139 14.18 2.10 -6.85
C GLY A 139 12.69 2.02 -6.51
N ILE A 140 11.95 3.14 -6.62
CA ILE A 140 10.53 3.22 -6.22
C ILE A 140 9.68 2.23 -7.02
N ASN A 141 9.88 2.15 -8.35
CA ASN A 141 9.09 1.25 -9.19
C ASN A 141 9.29 -0.23 -8.83
N ASP A 142 10.53 -0.62 -8.55
CA ASP A 142 10.88 -2.01 -8.21
C ASP A 142 10.23 -2.43 -6.90
N ILE A 143 10.19 -1.54 -5.91
CA ILE A 143 9.58 -1.88 -4.62
C ILE A 143 8.06 -2.02 -4.74
N PHE A 144 7.40 -1.13 -5.47
CA PHE A 144 5.96 -1.27 -5.66
C PHE A 144 5.59 -2.51 -6.47
N GLN A 145 6.38 -2.90 -7.48
CA GLN A 145 6.18 -4.18 -8.18
C GLN A 145 6.30 -5.36 -7.22
N LYS A 146 7.28 -5.36 -6.31
CA LYS A 146 7.42 -6.40 -5.28
C LYS A 146 6.19 -6.43 -4.36
N ILE A 147 5.68 -5.27 -3.95
CA ILE A 147 4.45 -5.17 -3.15
C ILE A 147 3.29 -5.80 -3.92
N GLN A 148 3.08 -5.44 -5.19
CA GLN A 148 2.01 -6.00 -6.04
C GLN A 148 2.07 -7.53 -6.13
N MET A 149 3.24 -8.08 -6.44
CA MET A 149 3.42 -9.53 -6.49
C MET A 149 3.09 -10.20 -5.16
N LYS A 150 3.47 -9.56 -4.04
CA LYS A 150 3.28 -10.09 -2.70
C LYS A 150 1.83 -10.07 -2.24
N ILE A 151 1.09 -9.03 -2.59
CA ILE A 151 -0.36 -8.97 -2.37
C ILE A 151 -1.12 -9.83 -3.40
N GLY A 152 -0.44 -10.43 -4.38
CA GLY A 152 -1.06 -11.28 -5.38
C GLY A 152 -1.87 -10.51 -6.42
N VAL A 153 -1.68 -9.19 -6.51
CA VAL A 153 -2.20 -8.38 -7.61
C VAL A 153 -1.32 -8.69 -8.81
N ARG A 154 -1.80 -9.60 -9.67
CA ARG A 154 -1.15 -9.87 -10.95
C ARG A 154 -1.37 -8.65 -11.83
N VAL A 155 -0.32 -7.86 -12.04
CA VAL A 155 -0.26 -6.98 -13.20
C VAL A 155 -0.26 -7.89 -14.41
N GLU A 156 -1.41 -8.02 -15.08
CA GLU A 156 -1.44 -8.57 -16.43
C GLU A 156 -0.59 -7.65 -17.30
N GLN A 157 0.72 -7.93 -17.37
CA GLN A 157 1.47 -7.60 -18.56
C GLN A 157 0.75 -8.34 -19.67
N ARG A 158 -0.06 -7.62 -20.44
CA ARG A 158 -0.48 -8.05 -21.78
C ARG A 158 0.81 -8.20 -22.60
N ASN A 159 1.51 -9.30 -22.39
CA ASN A 159 2.44 -9.82 -23.36
C ASN A 159 1.56 -10.14 -24.56
N LEU A 160 1.58 -9.22 -25.53
CA LEU A 160 1.23 -9.53 -26.90
C LEU A 160 2.00 -10.79 -27.26
N VAL A 161 1.29 -11.92 -27.22
CA VAL A 161 1.75 -13.15 -27.85
C VAL A 161 1.76 -12.82 -29.33
N ILE A 162 2.89 -12.34 -29.83
CA ILE A 162 3.20 -12.43 -31.25
C ILE A 162 3.41 -13.92 -31.50
N GLY A 163 2.30 -14.61 -31.73
CA GLY A 163 2.31 -15.98 -32.19
C GLY A 163 2.92 -16.00 -33.58
N ASN A 164 4.17 -16.45 -33.67
CA ASN A 164 4.70 -16.97 -34.92
C ASN A 164 3.79 -18.12 -35.37
N GLN A 165 3.26 -18.02 -36.58
CA GLN A 165 2.25 -18.89 -37.18
C GLN A 165 2.75 -20.31 -37.52
N GLN A 166 3.55 -20.96 -36.67
CA GLN A 166 4.03 -22.32 -36.90
C GLN A 166 4.20 -23.11 -35.60
N ALA A 167 3.08 -23.43 -34.95
CA ALA A 167 3.01 -24.60 -34.07
C ALA A 167 1.57 -25.13 -34.09
N THR A 168 1.31 -25.90 -35.15
CA THR A 168 0.06 -26.58 -35.45
C THR A 168 -0.42 -27.40 -34.26
N ILE A 169 -1.69 -27.16 -33.93
CA ILE A 169 -2.60 -27.93 -33.09
C ILE A 169 -2.43 -29.42 -33.36
N SER A 170 -1.80 -30.16 -32.47
CA SER A 170 -2.09 -31.58 -32.23
C SER A 170 -1.36 -32.04 -30.98
N LEU A 171 -2.07 -32.15 -29.86
CA LEU A 171 -1.95 -33.26 -28.91
C LEU A 171 -3.04 -33.14 -27.85
N ARG A 172 -4.08 -33.95 -28.10
CA ARG A 172 -4.96 -34.61 -27.13
C ARG A 172 -5.77 -33.74 -26.17
N GLN A 173 -7.07 -33.74 -26.48
CA GLN A 173 -8.15 -33.90 -25.51
C GLN A 173 -7.71 -34.71 -24.27
N GLN A 174 -7.24 -34.01 -23.24
CA GLN A 174 -7.54 -34.40 -21.87
C GLN A 174 -8.44 -33.30 -21.34
N GLN A 175 -9.66 -33.70 -20.99
CA GLN A 175 -10.59 -32.92 -20.19
C GLN A 175 -9.90 -32.62 -18.86
N ILE A 176 -9.11 -31.56 -18.82
CA ILE A 176 -8.74 -30.91 -17.58
C ILE A 176 -9.83 -29.87 -17.37
N SER A 177 -10.87 -30.25 -16.63
CA SER A 177 -11.74 -29.28 -15.98
C SER A 177 -10.83 -28.28 -15.28
N PRO A 178 -10.82 -26.98 -15.63
CA PRO A 178 -10.03 -26.05 -14.86
C PRO A 178 -10.75 -25.91 -13.52
N ILE A 179 -10.31 -26.69 -12.51
CA ILE A 179 -10.53 -26.35 -11.10
C ILE A 179 -9.57 -25.19 -10.80
N PHE A 180 -9.76 -24.08 -11.49
CA PHE A 180 -9.19 -22.79 -11.12
C PHE A 180 -10.30 -22.06 -10.37
N GLN A 181 -10.37 -22.30 -9.06
CA GLN A 181 -11.04 -21.35 -8.18
C GLN A 181 -10.14 -20.11 -8.13
N VAL A 182 -10.43 -19.15 -9.02
CA VAL A 182 -9.85 -17.82 -8.93
C VAL A 182 -10.45 -17.18 -7.67
N GLN A 183 -9.69 -17.20 -6.58
CA GLN A 183 -10.06 -16.49 -5.37
C GLN A 183 -9.85 -14.99 -5.63
N ILE A 184 -10.94 -14.28 -5.92
CA ILE A 184 -10.93 -12.82 -6.07
C ILE A 184 -10.80 -12.23 -4.67
N ASN A 185 -9.64 -11.65 -4.36
CA ASN A 185 -9.44 -10.89 -3.13
C ASN A 185 -9.65 -9.40 -3.44
N ASN A 186 -10.54 -8.73 -2.71
CA ASN A 186 -10.68 -7.29 -2.82
C ASN A 186 -9.64 -6.63 -1.92
N TYR A 187 -8.93 -5.64 -2.44
CA TYR A 187 -7.91 -4.90 -1.69
C TYR A 187 -8.33 -3.46 -1.50
N ILE A 188 -8.16 -2.97 -0.28
CA ILE A 188 -8.27 -1.55 0.05
C ILE A 188 -6.86 -1.06 0.31
N VAL A 189 -6.42 -0.08 -0.49
CA VAL A 189 -5.05 0.40 -0.48
C VAL A 189 -5.04 1.82 0.04
N LEU A 190 -4.26 2.05 1.10
CA LEU A 190 -4.04 3.37 1.67
C LEU A 190 -2.60 3.80 1.41
N PHE A 191 -2.42 5.00 0.86
CA PHE A 191 -1.11 5.61 0.67
C PHE A 191 -0.92 6.75 1.67
N ASN A 192 0.09 6.63 2.54
CA ASN A 192 0.57 7.74 3.36
C ASN A 192 1.91 8.18 2.81
N LEU A 193 1.92 9.34 2.17
CA LEU A 193 3.13 9.89 1.54
C LEU A 193 3.63 11.05 2.39
N ASP A 194 4.91 11.03 2.73
CA ASP A 194 5.58 12.22 3.22
C ASP A 194 5.60 13.28 2.11
N ILE A 195 5.22 14.50 2.48
CA ILE A 195 5.16 15.67 1.61
C ILE A 195 6.15 16.72 2.13
N SER A 196 7.32 16.23 2.56
CA SER A 196 8.48 17.06 2.87
C SER A 196 9.02 17.70 1.58
N GLN A 197 9.66 18.86 1.66
CA GLN A 197 10.23 19.52 0.47
C GLN A 197 11.23 18.63 -0.30
N SER A 198 11.93 17.72 0.40
CA SER A 198 12.86 16.77 -0.21
C SER A 198 12.16 15.66 -1.02
N MET A 199 10.86 15.43 -0.80
CA MET A 199 10.08 14.41 -1.51
C MET A 199 9.62 14.80 -2.91
N GLN A 200 9.81 16.05 -3.35
CA GLN A 200 9.22 16.56 -4.59
C GLN A 200 9.60 15.71 -5.83
N GLN A 201 10.83 15.20 -5.91
CA GLN A 201 11.26 14.32 -7.01
C GLN A 201 10.72 12.88 -6.88
N SER A 202 10.58 12.38 -5.65
CA SER A 202 10.04 11.06 -5.36
C SER A 202 8.54 10.98 -5.65
N LEU A 203 7.80 12.06 -5.38
CA LEU A 203 6.36 12.14 -5.66
C LEU A 203 6.04 12.07 -7.16
N LEU A 204 6.86 12.67 -8.03
CA LEU A 204 6.75 12.54 -9.48
C LEU A 204 6.96 11.10 -9.97
N SER A 205 7.85 10.36 -9.29
CA SER A 205 8.07 8.94 -9.57
C SER A 205 6.88 8.09 -9.12
N CYS A 206 6.26 8.43 -8.00
CA CYS A 206 5.02 7.80 -7.52
C CYS A 206 3.83 8.06 -8.46
N GLU A 207 3.65 9.27 -8.98
CA GLU A 207 2.59 9.62 -9.95
C GLU A 207 2.64 8.72 -11.19
N ARG A 208 3.82 8.60 -11.80
CA ARG A 208 4.02 7.73 -12.98
C ARG A 208 3.64 6.28 -12.68
N PHE A 209 3.92 5.82 -11.48
CA PHE A 209 3.63 4.45 -11.07
C PHE A 209 2.13 4.21 -10.82
N PHE A 210 1.46 5.10 -10.08
CA PHE A 210 0.03 4.99 -9.81
C PHE A 210 -0.81 5.01 -11.10
N SER A 211 -0.40 5.80 -12.10
CA SER A 211 -1.05 5.86 -13.41
C SER A 211 -0.96 4.59 -14.26
N GLN A 212 0.04 3.73 -14.04
CA GLN A 212 0.31 2.60 -14.94
C GLN A 212 -0.13 1.23 -14.40
N SER A 213 -0.14 1.05 -13.06
CA SER A 213 -0.04 -0.28 -12.46
C SER A 213 -1.07 -0.62 -11.37
N TRP A 214 -1.64 0.36 -10.64
CA TRP A 214 -2.60 0.10 -9.54
C TRP A 214 -4.03 0.58 -9.82
N ILE A 215 -4.19 1.53 -10.75
CA ILE A 215 -5.46 2.21 -11.10
C ILE A 215 -6.00 1.65 -12.45
N LYS A 216 -6.04 0.32 -12.61
CA LYS A 216 -6.65 -0.32 -13.78
C LYS A 216 -7.69 -1.35 -13.35
#